data_AF-A0A7C2I638-F1
#
_entry.id   AF-A0A7C2I638-F1
#
_cell.length_a   1.000
_cell.length_b   1.000
_cell.length_c   1.000
_cell.angle_alpha   90.00
_cell.angle_beta   90.00
_cell.angle_gamma   90.00
#
_symmetry.space_group_name_H-M   'P 1'
#
loop_
_entity.id
_entity.type
_entity.pdbx_description
1 polymer ?
#
loop_
_entity_poly.entity_id
_entity_poly.type
_entity_poly.pdbx_seq_one_letter_code
_entity_poly.pdbx_strand_id
1 'polypeptide(L)' 'MRAEKIRELDDNELLAQEREIREQLFRLRFQMGMGQMEGLKKYRTLRKDLARVLTVRRERQLAAQERK' A
#
# COMPACT_ATOMS: atom_id res chain seq x y z
N MET A 1 -3.79 0.91 -7.80
CA MET A 1 -4.32 -0.40 -8.24
C MET A 1 -5.83 -0.45 -8.00
N ARG A 2 -6.55 -1.36 -8.66
CA ARG A 2 -7.97 -1.65 -8.35
C ARG A 2 -8.05 -2.49 -7.07
N ALA A 3 -9.00 -2.16 -6.20
CA ALA A 3 -9.20 -2.82 -4.91
C ALA A 3 -9.52 -4.33 -5.03
N GLU A 4 -9.99 -4.76 -6.20
CA GLU A 4 -10.35 -6.15 -6.50
C GLU A 4 -9.12 -7.07 -6.49
N LYS A 5 -8.02 -6.67 -7.14
CA LYS A 5 -6.76 -7.45 -7.11
C LYS A 5 -6.19 -7.58 -5.69
N ILE A 6 -6.39 -6.57 -4.84
CA ILE A 6 -5.91 -6.57 -3.44
C ILE A 6 -6.71 -7.54 -2.58
N ARG A 7 -8.00 -7.78 -2.92
CA ARG A 7 -8.85 -8.73 -2.20
C ARG A 7 -8.63 -10.19 -2.60
N GLU A 8 -8.13 -10.45 -3.81
CA GLU A 8 -7.80 -11.81 -4.28
C GLU A 8 -6.41 -12.28 -3.84
N LEU A 9 -5.50 -11.36 -3.47
CA LEU A 9 -4.14 -11.69 -3.03
C LEU A 9 -4.12 -12.30 -1.63
N ASP A 10 -3.23 -13.26 -1.43
CA ASP A 10 -3.02 -13.92 -0.14
C ASP A 10 -2.44 -12.94 0.90
N ASP A 11 -2.59 -13.22 2.20
CA ASP A 11 -2.12 -12.32 3.26
C ASP A 11 -0.59 -12.09 3.20
N ASN A 12 0.15 -13.09 2.71
CA ASN A 12 1.58 -12.97 2.45
C ASN A 12 1.92 -12.05 1.27
N GLU A 13 1.15 -12.09 0.18
CA GLU A 13 1.36 -11.19 -0.96
C GLU A 13 0.99 -9.75 -0.63
N LEU A 14 -0.03 -9.54 0.20
CA LEU A 14 -0.36 -8.22 0.75
C LEU A 14 0.80 -7.62 1.56
N LEU A 15 1.44 -8.43 2.39
CA LEU A 15 2.64 -8.04 3.15
C LEU A 15 3.84 -7.72 2.25
N ALA A 16 4.04 -8.51 1.19
CA ALA A 16 5.10 -8.27 0.21
C ALA A 16 4.86 -6.94 -0.55
N GLN A 17 3.64 -6.70 -1.03
CA GLN A 17 3.26 -5.43 -1.64
C GLN A 17 3.41 -4.24 -0.68
N GLU A 18 3.02 -4.40 0.59
CA GLU A 18 3.18 -3.34 1.59
C GLU A 18 4.65 -2.91 1.71
N ARG A 19 5.57 -3.87 1.76
CA ARG A 19 7.01 -3.62 1.82
C ARG A 19 7.51 -2.92 0.56
N GLU A 20 7.12 -3.41 -0.61
CA GLU A 20 7.54 -2.83 -1.88
C GLU A 20 7.06 -1.37 -2.03
N ILE A 21 5.80 -1.10 -1.71
CA ILE A 21 5.22 0.25 -1.75
C ILE A 21 5.92 1.17 -0.76
N ARG A 22 6.24 0.70 0.45
CA ARG A 22 7.02 1.48 1.44
C ARG A 22 8.42 1.82 0.92
N GLU A 23 9.09 0.89 0.27
CA GLU A 23 10.42 1.12 -0.30
C GLU A 23 10.37 2.14 -1.46
N GLN A 24 9.38 2.02 -2.34
CA GLN A 24 9.14 3.02 -3.41
C GLN A 24 8.82 4.40 -2.84
N LEU A 25 8.02 4.49 -1.77
CA LEU A 25 7.74 5.74 -1.08
C LEU A 25 9.01 6.34 -0.46
N PHE A 26 9.93 5.52 0.05
CA PHE A 26 11.22 5.98 0.58
C PHE A 26 12.11 6.55 -0.52
N ARG A 27 12.26 5.83 -1.65
CA ARG A 27 13.01 6.32 -2.82
C ARG A 27 12.42 7.62 -3.35
N LEU A 28 11.10 7.71 -3.47
CA LEU A 28 10.43 8.94 -3.92
C LEU A 28 10.61 10.10 -2.94
N ARG A 29 10.59 9.84 -1.63
CA ARG A 29 10.89 10.87 -0.61
C ARG A 29 12.32 11.39 -0.74
N PHE A 30 13.26 10.49 -1.03
CA PHE A 30 14.66 10.82 -1.23
C PHE A 30 14.87 11.66 -2.51
N GLN A 31 14.21 11.29 -3.62
CA GLN A 31 14.21 12.06 -4.86
C GLN A 31 13.56 13.45 -4.71
N MET A 32 12.49 13.55 -3.92
CA MET A 32 11.88 14.85 -3.59
C MET A 32 12.82 15.74 -2.78
N GLY A 33 13.59 15.16 -1.85
CA GLY A 33 14.63 15.89 -1.11
C GLY A 33 15.74 16.44 -2.01
N MET A 34 16.04 15.77 -3.13
CA MET A 34 16.97 16.25 -4.16
C MET A 34 16.37 17.30 -5.12
N GLY A 35 15.12 17.72 -4.94
CA GLY A 35 14.48 18.77 -5.75
C GLY A 35 13.76 18.28 -7.01
N GLN A 36 13.68 16.98 -7.27
CA GLN A 36 12.87 16.43 -8.37
C GLN A 36 11.40 16.27 -7.95
N MET A 37 10.56 17.25 -8.32
CA MET A 37 9.13 17.26 -8.01
C MET A 37 8.24 16.46 -8.96
N GLU A 38 8.79 15.83 -10.00
CA GLU A 38 8.01 14.99 -10.94
C GLU A 38 7.37 13.75 -10.26
N GLY A 39 7.89 13.35 -9.09
CA GLY A 39 7.39 12.22 -8.31
C GLY A 39 6.11 12.49 -7.49
N LEU A 40 5.62 13.73 -7.37
CA LEU A 40 4.55 14.08 -6.41
C LEU A 40 3.21 13.36 -6.68
N LYS A 41 2.83 13.26 -7.96
CA LYS A 41 1.63 12.50 -8.34
C LYS A 41 1.78 11.01 -8.02
N LYS A 42 2.93 10.41 -8.34
CA LYS A 42 3.22 8.99 -8.04
C LYS A 42 3.22 8.73 -6.53
N TYR A 43 3.80 9.62 -5.73
CA TYR A 43 3.81 9.52 -4.28
C TYR A 43 2.39 9.52 -3.68
N ARG A 44 1.52 10.43 -4.14
CA ARG A 44 0.11 10.46 -3.69
C ARG A 44 -0.65 9.19 -4.07
N THR A 45 -0.41 8.66 -5.26
CA THR A 45 -1.02 7.41 -5.72
C THR A 45 -0.54 6.21 -4.89
N LEU A 46 0.77 6.10 -4.65
CA LEU A 46 1.36 5.03 -3.83
C LEU A 46 0.88 5.07 -2.38
N ARG A 47 0.73 6.27 -1.78
CA ARG A 47 0.11 6.39 -0.44
C ARG A 47 -1.33 5.87 -0.41
N LYS A 48 -2.11 6.14 -1.46
CA LYS A 48 -3.50 5.64 -1.56
C LYS A 48 -3.55 4.13 -1.76
N ASP A 49 -2.62 3.56 -2.53
CA ASP A 49 -2.49 2.12 -2.67
C ASP A 49 -2.14 1.45 -1.33
N LEU A 50 -1.15 1.98 -0.60
CA LEU A 50 -0.80 1.49 0.74
C LEU A 50 -1.99 1.51 1.71
N ALA A 51 -2.77 2.60 1.70
CA ALA A 51 -3.96 2.71 2.54
C ALA A 51 -4.99 1.61 2.21
N ARG A 52 -5.22 1.33 0.92
CA ARG A 52 -6.16 0.27 0.50
C ARG A 52 -5.70 -1.12 0.94
N VAL A 53 -4.41 -1.44 0.80
CA VAL A 53 -3.81 -2.70 1.27
C VAL A 53 -4.05 -2.88 2.78
N LEU A 54 -3.78 -1.84 3.57
CA LEU A 54 -3.98 -1.87 5.02
C LEU A 54 -5.47 -2.00 5.40
N THR A 55 -6.37 -1.33 4.68
CA THR A 55 -7.81 -1.45 4.91
C THR A 55 -8.30 -2.86 4.66
N VAL A 56 -7.94 -3.50 3.53
CA VAL A 56 -8.36 -4.87 3.22
C VAL A 56 -7.83 -5.86 4.26
N ARG A 57 -6.57 -5.71 4.69
CA ARG A 57 -6.00 -6.53 5.76
C ARG A 57 -6.75 -6.37 7.07
N ARG A 58 -7.13 -5.14 7.42
CA ARG A 58 -7.92 -4.85 8.63
C ARG A 58 -9.34 -5.40 8.53
N GLU A 59 -9.99 -5.29 7.38
CA GLU A 59 -11.31 -5.89 7.12
C GLU A 59 -11.27 -7.42 7.33
N ARG A 60 -10.25 -8.11 6.80
CA ARG A 60 -10.06 -9.55 7.01
C ARG A 60 -9.85 -9.91 8.49
N GLN A 61 -9.04 -9.14 9.21
CA GLN A 61 -8.82 -9.36 10.65
C GLN A 61 -10.09 -9.15 11.47
N LEU A 62 -10.89 -8.12 11.17
CA LEU A 62 -12.15 -7.85 11.85
C LEU A 62 -13.17 -8.95 11.58
N ALA A 63 -13.31 -9.40 10.33
CA ALA A 63 -14.19 -10.53 9.98
C ALA A 63 -13.78 -11.84 10.68
N ALA A 64 -12.47 -12.07 10.89
CA ALA A 64 -11.98 -13.20 11.66
C ALA A 64 -12.20 -13.06 13.17
N GLN A 65 -12.21 -11.83 13.71
CA GLN A 65 -12.54 -11.56 15.12
C GLN A 65 -14.03 -11.68 15.42
N GLU A 66 -14.92 -11.24 14.52
CA GLU A 66 -16.37 -11.32 14.73
C GLU A 66 -16.93 -12.75 14.69
N ARG A 67 -16.16 -13.71 14.18
CA ARG A 67 -16.53 -15.15 14.17
C ARG A 67 -16.19 -15.89 15.47
N LYS A 68 -15.67 -15.20 16.48
CA LYS A 68 -15.22 -15.79 17.74
C LYS A 68 -16.06 -15.30 18.92
#